data_AF-A0A7C6PZK5-F1
#
_entry.id   AF-A0A7C6PZK5-F1
#
_cell.length_a   1.000
_cell.length_b   1.000
_cell.length_c   1.000
_cell.angle_alpha   90.00
_cell.angle_beta   90.00
_cell.angle_gamma   90.00
#
_symmetry.space_group_name_H-M   'P 1'
#
loop_
_entity.id
_entity.type
_entity.pdbx_description
1 polymer ?
#
loop_
_entity_poly.entity_id
_entity_poly.type
_entity_poly.pdbx_seq_one_letter_code
_entity_poly.pdbx_strand_id
1 'polypeptide(L)'
;MENRVDKLADVLKRLNNSEDPETVKSEARELIEDLTAEELSLAEQKLVDEGMQAEELRGLCSVHMEMLEGQLNGLKESLPDDHVLQTLILEHDEILKLLDKLELLNIKIQKMSSPQEDRALLSDLKETAEGILSAEKHHKREEDVLFPELEKLGITGPTRIMRLEHDEIRLRKRSLVELASNIDYIDFADFKDRVKELSSYIVFNMRDHIFKENYILYPTAYEAIEDDKLWADMKNRCDEIGYCPFTPLK
;
A
#
# COMPACT_ATOMS: atom_id res chain seq x y z
N MET A 1 9.27 -10.15 21.47
CA MET A 1 8.16 -9.42 20.83
C MET A 1 7.95 -8.05 21.48
N GLU A 2 7.50 -7.95 22.74
CA GLU A 2 7.25 -6.64 23.42
C GLU A 2 8.38 -5.61 23.24
N ASN A 3 9.63 -6.00 23.53
CA ASN A 3 10.78 -5.11 23.43
C ASN A 3 11.05 -4.58 21.99
N ARG A 4 10.68 -5.32 20.94
CA ARG A 4 10.94 -4.91 19.54
C ARG A 4 9.87 -3.96 19.01
N VAL A 5 8.60 -4.27 19.26
CA VAL A 5 7.47 -3.38 18.94
C VAL A 5 7.64 -2.05 19.67
N ASP A 6 8.07 -2.09 20.94
CA ASP A 6 8.35 -0.89 21.72
C ASP A 6 9.48 -0.04 21.14
N LYS A 7 10.58 -0.67 20.71
CA LYS A 7 11.71 0.02 20.05
C LYS A 7 11.30 0.61 18.72
N LEU A 8 10.53 -0.12 17.92
CA LEU A 8 10.03 0.38 16.64
C LEU A 8 9.14 1.60 16.86
N ALA A 9 8.19 1.53 17.80
CA ALA A 9 7.33 2.67 18.14
C ALA A 9 8.15 3.89 18.60
N ASP A 10 9.20 3.71 19.41
CA ASP A 10 10.08 4.80 19.83
C ASP A 10 10.83 5.43 18.64
N VAL A 11 11.38 4.61 17.75
CA VAL A 11 12.10 5.08 16.55
C VAL A 11 11.16 5.82 15.60
N LEU A 12 9.95 5.29 15.38
CA LEU A 12 8.90 5.94 14.59
C LEU A 12 8.52 7.31 15.18
N LYS A 13 8.37 7.44 16.51
CA LYS A 13 8.16 8.74 17.17
C LYS A 13 9.30 9.72 16.94
N ARG A 14 10.55 9.25 17.04
CA ARG A 14 11.75 10.09 16.86
C ARG A 14 11.89 10.57 15.42
N LEU A 15 11.56 9.71 14.43
CA LEU A 15 11.48 10.09 13.02
C LEU A 15 10.44 11.20 12.77
N ASN A 16 9.27 11.12 13.42
CA ASN A 16 8.24 12.15 13.30
C ASN A 16 8.69 13.51 13.87
N ASN A 17 9.52 13.51 14.91
CA ASN A 17 9.98 14.72 15.60
C ASN A 17 11.18 15.43 14.92
N SER A 18 11.60 15.00 13.72
CA SER A 18 12.69 15.62 12.94
C SER A 18 14.04 15.70 13.66
N GLU A 19 14.33 14.77 14.59
CA GLU A 19 15.69 14.59 15.11
C GLU A 19 16.62 14.06 13.99
N ASP A 20 17.89 14.50 14.00
CA ASP A 20 18.91 14.35 12.93
C ASP A 20 18.66 13.17 11.95
N PRO A 21 18.23 13.47 10.71
CA PRO A 21 17.68 12.48 9.78
C PRO A 21 18.58 11.26 9.58
N GLU A 22 19.90 11.43 9.46
CA GLU A 22 20.75 10.30 9.05
C GLU A 22 20.98 9.26 10.15
N THR A 23 21.12 9.70 11.41
CA THR A 23 21.37 8.76 12.53
C THR A 23 20.10 7.97 12.86
N VAL A 24 18.95 8.64 12.89
CA VAL A 24 17.66 7.98 13.17
C VAL A 24 17.23 7.11 11.98
N LYS A 25 17.48 7.56 10.73
CA LYS A 25 17.30 6.71 9.54
C LYS A 25 18.19 5.46 9.62
N SER A 26 19.45 5.55 10.01
CA SER A 26 20.30 4.35 10.13
C SER A 26 19.78 3.35 11.17
N GLU A 27 19.34 3.83 12.33
CA GLU A 27 18.76 3.01 13.40
C GLU A 27 17.44 2.35 12.95
N ALA A 28 16.58 3.10 12.25
CA ALA A 28 15.35 2.57 11.67
C ALA A 28 15.63 1.50 10.59
N ARG A 29 16.67 1.67 9.74
CA ARG A 29 17.05 0.67 8.73
C ARG A 29 17.38 -0.68 9.35
N GLU A 30 18.27 -0.69 10.36
CA GLU A 30 18.66 -1.94 11.06
C GLU A 30 17.45 -2.60 11.74
N LEU A 31 16.51 -1.81 12.26
CA LEU A 31 15.30 -2.34 12.89
C LEU A 31 14.31 -2.94 11.90
N ILE A 32 14.19 -2.36 10.70
CA ILE A 32 13.24 -2.82 9.68
C ILE A 32 13.74 -4.08 8.96
N GLU A 33 15.06 -4.26 8.80
CA GLU A 33 15.65 -5.45 8.15
C GLU A 33 15.13 -6.78 8.73
N ASP A 34 14.92 -6.83 10.05
CA ASP A 34 14.49 -8.05 10.74
C ASP A 34 12.99 -8.01 11.13
N LEU A 35 12.21 -7.08 10.58
CA LEU A 35 10.83 -6.79 11.02
C LEU A 35 9.79 -7.57 10.21
N THR A 36 8.73 -8.04 10.87
CA THR A 36 7.54 -8.58 10.20
C THR A 36 6.45 -7.51 9.99
N ALA A 37 5.58 -7.67 9.00
CA ALA A 37 4.47 -6.73 8.74
C ALA A 37 3.48 -6.67 9.91
N GLU A 38 3.32 -7.77 10.67
CA GLU A 38 2.54 -7.80 11.90
C GLU A 38 3.21 -6.95 13.00
N GLU A 39 4.53 -7.06 13.20
CA GLU A 39 5.27 -6.22 14.16
C GLU A 39 5.19 -4.73 13.79
N LEU A 40 5.24 -4.38 12.50
CA LEU A 40 5.03 -3.02 12.03
C LEU A 40 3.64 -2.51 12.41
N SER A 41 2.62 -3.28 12.04
CA SER A 41 1.22 -2.90 12.27
C SER A 41 0.90 -2.77 13.76
N LEU A 42 1.48 -3.63 14.61
CA LEU A 42 1.37 -3.54 16.07
C LEU A 42 2.06 -2.29 16.62
N ALA A 43 3.21 -1.91 16.08
CA ALA A 43 3.90 -0.69 16.48
C ALA A 43 3.09 0.56 16.09
N GLU A 44 2.55 0.59 14.88
CA GLU A 44 1.69 1.68 14.40
C GLU A 44 0.43 1.83 15.24
N GLN A 45 -0.26 0.72 15.52
CA GLN A 45 -1.44 0.72 16.39
C GLN A 45 -1.10 1.26 17.78
N LYS A 46 0.04 0.86 18.34
CA LYS A 46 0.50 1.37 19.64
C LYS A 46 0.70 2.89 19.61
N LEU A 47 1.23 3.45 18.53
CA LEU A 47 1.41 4.90 18.40
C LEU A 47 0.07 5.64 18.37
N VAL A 48 -0.91 5.09 17.65
CA VAL A 48 -2.28 5.62 17.64
C VAL A 48 -2.89 5.59 19.04
N ASP A 49 -2.75 4.46 19.75
CA ASP A 49 -3.28 4.29 21.11
C ASP A 49 -2.62 5.26 22.11
N GLU A 50 -1.37 5.66 21.87
CA GLU A 50 -0.63 6.66 22.65
C GLU A 50 -0.94 8.11 22.25
N GLY A 51 -1.87 8.32 21.32
CA GLY A 51 -2.42 9.63 20.94
C GLY A 51 -1.77 10.27 19.72
N MET A 52 -0.91 9.56 18.98
CA MET A 52 -0.42 10.02 17.68
C MET A 52 -1.58 10.06 16.68
N GLN A 53 -1.71 11.15 15.93
CA GLN A 53 -2.76 11.19 14.91
C GLN A 53 -2.41 10.30 13.72
N ALA A 54 -3.41 9.69 13.09
CA ALA A 54 -3.20 8.91 11.88
C ALA A 54 -2.50 9.73 10.78
N GLU A 55 -2.74 11.04 10.75
CA GLU A 55 -2.08 12.05 9.92
C GLU A 55 -0.56 12.13 10.14
N GLU A 56 -0.09 11.95 11.37
CA GLU A 56 1.33 12.01 11.74
C GLU A 56 2.04 10.71 11.36
N LEU A 57 1.35 9.57 11.47
CA LEU A 57 1.82 8.32 10.88
C LEU A 57 2.01 8.43 9.36
N ARG A 58 1.23 9.28 8.66
CA ARG A 58 1.41 9.54 7.22
C ARG A 58 2.77 10.14 6.86
N GLY A 59 3.39 10.90 7.76
CA GLY A 59 4.72 11.47 7.54
C GLY A 59 5.84 10.41 7.61
N LEU A 60 5.58 9.27 8.25
CA LEU A 60 6.56 8.19 8.44
C LEU A 60 6.78 7.40 7.15
N CYS A 61 5.73 7.18 6.35
CA CYS A 61 5.80 6.41 5.10
C CYS A 61 6.80 7.00 4.09
N SER A 62 6.94 8.32 3.98
CA SER A 62 7.88 8.92 3.01
C SER A 62 9.34 8.65 3.38
N VAL A 63 9.66 8.58 4.67
CA VAL A 63 11.02 8.29 5.14
C VAL A 63 11.31 6.80 5.04
N HIS A 64 10.33 5.93 5.31
CA HIS A 64 10.45 4.47 5.13
C HIS A 64 10.76 4.09 3.68
N MET A 65 10.06 4.68 2.70
CA MET A 65 10.22 4.35 1.29
C MET A 65 11.61 4.71 0.75
N GLU A 66 12.14 5.90 1.10
CA GLU A 66 13.49 6.34 0.69
C GLU A 66 14.60 5.47 1.30
N MET A 67 14.31 4.84 2.45
CA MET A 67 15.31 4.09 3.19
C MET A 67 15.54 2.67 2.69
N LEU A 68 14.51 2.02 2.11
CA LEU A 68 14.53 0.59 1.76
C LEU A 68 14.51 0.32 0.26
N GLU A 69 14.36 1.36 -0.57
CA GLU A 69 14.31 1.27 -2.03
C GLU A 69 15.44 0.40 -2.63
N GLY A 70 16.64 0.43 -2.03
CA GLY A 70 17.77 -0.41 -2.45
C GLY A 70 17.57 -1.93 -2.27
N GLN A 71 16.87 -2.37 -1.21
CA GLN A 71 16.63 -3.80 -0.95
C GLN A 71 15.58 -4.38 -1.91
N LEU A 72 14.50 -3.62 -2.16
CA LEU A 72 13.47 -4.02 -3.13
C LEU A 72 14.03 -4.12 -4.54
N ASN A 73 14.90 -3.18 -4.94
CA ASN A 73 15.57 -3.24 -6.24
C ASN A 73 16.45 -4.51 -6.34
N GLY A 74 17.18 -4.88 -5.28
CA GLY A 74 17.95 -6.12 -5.25
C GLY A 74 17.08 -7.37 -5.42
N LEU A 75 15.93 -7.44 -4.74
CA LEU A 75 14.98 -8.54 -4.93
C LEU A 75 14.45 -8.57 -6.38
N LYS A 76 13.96 -7.44 -6.89
CA LYS A 76 13.41 -7.29 -8.23
C LYS A 76 14.39 -7.67 -9.35
N GLU A 77 15.68 -7.41 -9.17
CA GLU A 77 16.74 -7.79 -10.11
C GLU A 77 17.10 -9.28 -10.05
N SER A 78 16.86 -9.94 -8.91
CA SER A 78 17.16 -11.36 -8.71
C SER A 78 16.07 -12.30 -9.24
N LEU A 79 14.85 -11.79 -9.43
CA LEU A 79 13.69 -12.57 -9.83
C LEU A 79 13.60 -12.72 -11.36
N PRO A 80 13.21 -13.90 -11.87
CA PRO A 80 12.84 -14.07 -13.27
C PRO A 80 11.72 -13.11 -13.68
N ASP A 81 11.70 -12.75 -14.96
CA ASP A 81 10.73 -11.81 -15.50
C ASP A 81 9.27 -12.25 -15.27
N ASP A 82 8.96 -13.53 -15.37
CA ASP A 82 7.62 -14.07 -15.21
C ASP A 82 7.31 -14.55 -13.78
N HIS A 83 8.18 -14.23 -12.82
CA HIS A 83 7.99 -14.58 -11.43
C HIS A 83 6.76 -13.87 -10.83
N VAL A 84 6.05 -14.56 -9.94
CA VAL A 84 4.82 -14.04 -9.30
C VAL A 84 5.12 -12.74 -8.55
N LEU A 85 6.15 -12.74 -7.68
CA LEU A 85 6.56 -11.54 -6.94
C LEU A 85 7.01 -10.40 -7.85
N GLN A 86 7.67 -10.69 -8.98
CA GLN A 86 8.07 -9.66 -9.94
C GLN A 86 6.85 -8.93 -10.49
N THR A 87 5.80 -9.68 -10.81
CA THR A 87 4.55 -9.11 -11.34
C THR A 87 3.84 -8.26 -10.29
N LEU A 88 3.78 -8.74 -9.04
CA LEU A 88 3.17 -8.00 -7.93
C LEU A 88 3.92 -6.68 -7.67
N ILE A 89 5.25 -6.71 -7.59
CA ILE A 89 6.09 -5.51 -7.40
C ILE A 89 5.91 -4.51 -8.54
N LEU A 90 5.85 -4.97 -9.79
CA LEU A 90 5.63 -4.09 -10.94
C LEU A 90 4.24 -3.44 -10.93
N GLU A 91 3.23 -4.13 -10.41
CA GLU A 91 1.90 -3.56 -10.24
C GLU A 91 1.87 -2.53 -9.12
N HIS A 92 2.65 -2.71 -8.05
CA HIS A 92 2.83 -1.70 -7.02
C HIS A 92 3.36 -0.38 -7.59
N ASP A 93 4.34 -0.42 -8.49
CA ASP A 93 4.86 0.79 -9.16
C ASP A 93 3.74 1.57 -9.87
N GLU A 94 2.81 0.88 -10.52
CA GLU A 94 1.68 1.51 -11.20
C GLU A 94 0.59 1.99 -10.23
N ILE A 95 0.33 1.24 -9.16
CA ILE A 95 -0.61 1.65 -8.11
C ILE A 95 -0.10 2.93 -7.45
N LEU A 96 1.18 3.02 -7.09
CA LEU A 96 1.77 4.22 -6.49
C LEU A 96 1.60 5.46 -7.37
N LYS A 97 1.79 5.34 -8.70
CA LYS A 97 1.54 6.44 -9.66
C LYS A 97 0.07 6.90 -9.65
N LEU A 98 -0.87 5.96 -9.52
CA LEU A 98 -2.30 6.28 -9.40
C LEU A 98 -2.61 7.01 -8.09
N LEU A 99 -1.94 6.65 -6.99
CA LEU A 99 -2.08 7.34 -5.70
C LEU A 99 -1.54 8.77 -5.76
N ASP A 100 -0.37 8.98 -6.40
CA ASP A 100 0.18 10.31 -6.64
C ASP A 100 -0.78 11.17 -7.46
N LYS A 101 -1.37 10.59 -8.51
CA LYS A 101 -2.39 11.26 -9.33
C LYS A 101 -3.61 11.63 -8.49
N LEU A 102 -4.11 10.72 -7.64
CA LEU A 102 -5.27 10.97 -6.78
C LEU A 102 -5.01 12.12 -5.79
N GLU A 103 -3.82 12.16 -5.18
CA GLU A 103 -3.41 13.23 -4.27
C GLU A 103 -3.39 14.60 -4.99
N LEU A 104 -2.80 14.67 -6.18
CA LEU A 104 -2.77 15.89 -6.99
C LEU A 104 -4.18 16.33 -7.44
N LEU A 105 -5.04 15.39 -7.82
CA LEU A 105 -6.42 15.66 -8.19
C LEU A 105 -7.20 16.24 -7.02
N ASN A 106 -7.09 15.63 -5.83
CA ASN A 106 -7.71 16.16 -4.62
C ASN A 106 -7.28 17.60 -4.34
N ILE A 107 -5.96 17.91 -4.37
CA ILE A 107 -5.44 19.27 -4.15
C ILE A 107 -6.07 20.28 -5.12
N LYS A 108 -6.25 19.91 -6.39
CA LYS A 108 -6.88 20.77 -7.40
C LYS A 108 -8.38 20.94 -7.14
N ILE A 109 -9.08 19.83 -6.86
CA ILE A 109 -10.53 19.82 -6.56
C ILE A 109 -10.87 20.71 -5.36
N GLN A 110 -10.04 20.70 -4.31
CA GLN A 110 -10.26 21.54 -3.13
C GLN A 110 -10.25 23.04 -3.44
N LYS A 111 -9.58 23.45 -4.52
CA LYS A 111 -9.50 24.86 -4.96
C LYS A 111 -10.67 25.27 -5.85
N MET A 112 -11.47 24.32 -6.34
CA MET A 112 -12.62 24.61 -7.19
C MET A 112 -13.77 25.24 -6.40
N SER A 113 -14.47 26.15 -7.06
CA SER A 113 -15.68 26.81 -6.56
C SER A 113 -16.96 26.11 -7.00
N SER A 114 -16.95 25.40 -8.14
CA SER A 114 -18.10 24.63 -8.63
C SER A 114 -17.68 23.47 -9.54
N PRO A 115 -18.52 22.43 -9.73
CA PRO A 115 -18.23 21.33 -10.65
C PRO A 115 -18.01 21.76 -12.11
N GLN A 116 -18.62 22.86 -12.54
CA GLN A 116 -18.56 23.36 -13.91
C GLN A 116 -17.22 24.04 -14.25
N GLU A 117 -16.44 24.38 -13.23
CA GLU A 117 -15.13 25.04 -13.40
C GLU A 117 -14.15 24.16 -14.17
N ASP A 118 -14.13 22.86 -13.88
CA ASP A 118 -13.26 21.89 -14.54
C ASP A 118 -13.88 20.49 -14.54
N ARG A 119 -14.73 20.22 -15.54
CA ARG A 119 -15.35 18.89 -15.72
C ARG A 119 -14.33 17.82 -16.14
N ALA A 120 -13.21 18.21 -16.75
CA ALA A 120 -12.18 17.26 -17.15
C ALA A 120 -11.46 16.71 -15.91
N LEU A 121 -11.13 17.56 -14.94
CA LEU A 121 -10.54 17.15 -13.67
C LEU A 121 -11.42 16.15 -12.88
N LEU A 122 -12.74 16.32 -12.95
CA LEU A 122 -13.69 15.41 -12.32
C LEU A 122 -13.78 14.06 -13.05
N SER A 123 -13.66 14.08 -14.39
CA SER A 123 -13.50 12.85 -15.19
C SER A 123 -12.20 12.14 -14.83
N ASP A 124 -11.10 12.88 -14.71
CA ASP A 124 -9.81 12.32 -14.29
C ASP A 124 -9.89 11.69 -12.89
N LEU A 125 -10.63 12.28 -11.95
CA LEU A 125 -10.87 11.67 -10.63
C LEU A 125 -11.58 10.32 -10.77
N LYS A 126 -12.63 10.26 -11.58
CA LYS A 126 -13.38 9.04 -11.79
C LYS A 126 -12.49 7.94 -12.40
N GLU A 127 -11.78 8.26 -13.48
CA GLU A 127 -10.86 7.31 -14.13
C GLU A 127 -9.74 6.85 -13.18
N THR A 128 -9.20 7.77 -12.38
CA THR A 128 -8.17 7.44 -11.38
C THR A 128 -8.73 6.54 -10.29
N ALA A 129 -9.94 6.81 -9.79
CA ALA A 129 -10.60 5.97 -8.79
C ALA A 129 -10.90 4.56 -9.34
N GLU A 130 -11.37 4.46 -10.58
CA GLU A 130 -11.60 3.18 -11.27
C GLU A 130 -10.30 2.41 -11.48
N GLY A 131 -9.23 3.12 -11.86
CA GLY A 131 -7.88 2.59 -11.96
C GLY A 131 -7.39 1.99 -10.63
N ILE A 132 -7.51 2.74 -9.52
CA ILE A 132 -7.13 2.26 -8.19
C ILE A 132 -8.00 1.07 -7.76
N LEU A 133 -9.31 1.09 -8.03
CA LEU A 133 -10.20 -0.04 -7.74
C LEU A 133 -9.81 -1.28 -8.56
N SER A 134 -9.24 -1.14 -9.75
CA SER A 134 -8.82 -2.29 -10.55
C SER A 134 -7.65 -3.10 -9.94
N ALA A 135 -6.97 -2.55 -8.92
CA ALA A 135 -6.01 -3.28 -8.10
C ALA A 135 -6.62 -4.45 -7.32
N GLU A 136 -7.95 -4.62 -7.27
CA GLU A 136 -8.56 -5.81 -6.64
C GLU A 136 -8.09 -7.15 -7.22
N LYS A 137 -7.67 -7.18 -8.50
CA LYS A 137 -7.08 -8.41 -9.07
C LYS A 137 -5.67 -8.70 -8.55
N HIS A 138 -4.94 -7.68 -8.12
CA HIS A 138 -3.67 -7.82 -7.42
C HIS A 138 -3.92 -8.47 -6.06
N HIS A 139 -4.72 -7.83 -5.21
CA HIS A 139 -5.06 -8.34 -3.88
C HIS A 139 -5.64 -9.76 -3.93
N LYS A 140 -6.47 -10.06 -4.93
CA LYS A 140 -7.03 -11.41 -5.11
C LYS A 140 -5.95 -12.48 -5.35
N ARG A 141 -4.90 -12.18 -6.12
CA ARG A 141 -3.79 -13.11 -6.33
C ARG A 141 -3.00 -13.33 -5.05
N GLU A 142 -2.85 -12.30 -4.24
CA GLU A 142 -2.21 -12.44 -2.94
C GLU A 142 -3.06 -13.30 -2.00
N GLU A 143 -4.33 -12.95 -1.84
CA GLU A 143 -5.28 -13.60 -0.94
C GLU A 143 -5.54 -15.08 -1.28
N ASP A 144 -5.66 -15.40 -2.57
CA ASP A 144 -6.06 -16.73 -3.05
C ASP A 144 -4.85 -17.60 -3.46
N VAL A 145 -3.67 -17.02 -3.67
CA VAL A 145 -2.49 -17.76 -4.17
C VAL A 145 -1.30 -17.63 -3.24
N LEU A 146 -0.76 -16.43 -3.03
CA LEU A 146 0.48 -16.25 -2.26
C LEU A 146 0.27 -16.55 -0.77
N PHE A 147 -0.73 -15.93 -0.14
CA PHE A 147 -0.97 -16.03 1.30
C PHE A 147 -1.25 -17.47 1.75
N PRO A 148 -2.05 -18.29 1.03
CA PRO A 148 -2.24 -19.68 1.41
C PRO A 148 -0.95 -20.51 1.41
N GLU A 149 0.02 -20.22 0.53
CA GLU A 149 1.31 -20.93 0.55
C GLU A 149 2.16 -20.50 1.75
N LEU A 150 2.18 -19.21 2.08
CA LEU A 150 2.86 -18.69 3.28
C LEU A 150 2.27 -19.25 4.57
N GLU A 151 0.95 -19.39 4.64
CA GLU A 151 0.25 -19.95 5.79
C GLU A 151 0.56 -21.43 6.02
N LYS A 152 0.73 -22.22 4.95
CA LYS A 152 1.20 -23.61 5.05
C LYS A 152 2.59 -23.72 5.66
N LEU A 153 3.42 -22.67 5.50
CA LEU A 153 4.75 -22.55 6.09
C LEU A 153 4.74 -21.92 7.49
N GLY A 154 3.56 -21.60 8.04
CA GLY A 154 3.38 -21.04 9.38
C GLY A 154 3.37 -19.51 9.45
N ILE A 155 3.53 -18.81 8.32
CA ILE A 155 3.49 -17.35 8.24
C ILE A 155 2.03 -16.91 8.13
N THR A 156 1.36 -16.81 9.28
CA THR A 156 -0.11 -16.60 9.37
C THR A 156 -0.51 -15.23 9.90
N GLY A 157 0.32 -14.62 10.74
CA GLY A 157 0.07 -13.29 11.31
C GLY A 157 0.08 -12.18 10.26
N PRO A 158 1.17 -12.02 9.49
CA PRO A 158 1.26 -11.02 8.42
C PRO A 158 0.12 -11.14 7.40
N THR A 159 -0.16 -12.34 6.89
CA THR A 159 -1.21 -12.56 5.88
C THR A 159 -2.62 -12.27 6.41
N ARG A 160 -2.86 -12.42 7.72
CA ARG A 160 -4.13 -12.03 8.35
C ARG A 160 -4.28 -10.51 8.38
N ILE A 161 -3.22 -9.78 8.74
CA ILE A 161 -3.26 -8.32 8.80
C ILE A 161 -3.45 -7.72 7.40
N MET A 162 -2.72 -8.21 6.40
CA MET A 162 -2.88 -7.75 5.02
C MET A 162 -4.32 -7.90 4.52
N ARG A 163 -5.01 -9.01 4.85
CA ARG A 163 -6.43 -9.19 4.49
C ARG A 163 -7.38 -8.18 5.15
N LEU A 164 -7.13 -7.85 6.41
CA LEU A 164 -7.94 -6.83 7.11
C LEU A 164 -7.77 -5.46 6.47
N GLU A 165 -6.53 -5.11 6.11
CA GLU A 165 -6.23 -3.87 5.40
C GLU A 165 -6.86 -3.86 4.00
N HIS A 166 -6.77 -4.97 3.25
CA HIS A 166 -7.45 -5.13 1.96
C HIS A 166 -8.96 -4.86 2.07
N ASP A 167 -9.65 -5.44 3.05
CA ASP A 167 -11.09 -5.28 3.21
C ASP A 167 -11.50 -3.82 3.44
N GLU A 168 -10.79 -3.13 4.33
CA GLU A 168 -11.04 -1.70 4.63
C GLU A 168 -10.75 -0.81 3.42
N ILE A 169 -9.59 -1.01 2.78
CA ILE A 169 -9.20 -0.19 1.64
C ILE A 169 -10.14 -0.43 0.45
N ARG A 170 -10.52 -1.69 0.18
CA ARG A 170 -11.50 -2.07 -0.85
C ARG A 170 -12.84 -1.37 -0.68
N LEU A 171 -13.34 -1.23 0.56
CA LEU A 171 -14.56 -0.46 0.84
C LEU A 171 -14.41 1.02 0.47
N ARG A 172 -13.26 1.64 0.79
CA ARG A 172 -13.00 3.05 0.48
C ARG A 172 -12.77 3.29 -1.01
N LYS A 173 -12.07 2.38 -1.72
CA LYS A 173 -11.92 2.43 -3.19
C LYS A 173 -13.28 2.42 -3.89
N ARG A 174 -14.19 1.52 -3.49
CA ARG A 174 -15.57 1.49 -4.02
C ARG A 174 -16.33 2.79 -3.73
N SER A 175 -16.22 3.29 -2.50
CA SER A 175 -16.87 4.54 -2.09
C SER A 175 -16.38 5.75 -2.91
N LEU A 176 -15.08 5.79 -3.25
CA LEU A 176 -14.50 6.85 -4.07
C LEU A 176 -15.01 6.78 -5.52
N VAL A 177 -15.09 5.59 -6.12
CA VAL A 177 -15.66 5.39 -7.46
C VAL A 177 -17.13 5.81 -7.52
N GLU A 178 -17.91 5.42 -6.50
CA GLU A 178 -19.32 5.81 -6.38
C GLU A 178 -19.46 7.33 -6.24
N LEU A 179 -18.66 7.95 -5.38
CA LEU A 179 -18.65 9.40 -5.19
C LEU A 179 -18.31 10.14 -6.49
N ALA A 180 -17.24 9.73 -7.17
CA ALA A 180 -16.80 10.34 -8.43
C ALA A 180 -17.82 10.17 -9.56
N SER A 181 -18.62 9.09 -9.53
CA SER A 181 -19.67 8.83 -10.53
C SER A 181 -20.96 9.62 -10.29
N ASN A 182 -21.17 10.15 -9.08
CA ASN A 182 -22.43 10.78 -8.65
C ASN A 182 -22.30 12.26 -8.30
N ILE A 183 -21.24 12.94 -8.76
CA ILE A 183 -21.00 14.36 -8.45
C ILE A 183 -22.19 15.28 -8.74
N ASP A 184 -22.93 15.04 -9.83
CA ASP A 184 -24.05 15.89 -10.25
C ASP A 184 -25.27 15.80 -9.30
N TYR A 185 -25.27 14.85 -8.35
CA TYR A 185 -26.36 14.61 -7.39
C TYR A 185 -25.99 14.98 -5.94
N ILE A 186 -24.79 15.54 -5.72
CA ILE A 186 -24.25 15.84 -4.38
C ILE A 186 -23.95 17.34 -4.30
N ASP A 187 -24.15 17.94 -3.13
CA ASP A 187 -23.69 19.30 -2.89
C ASP A 187 -22.16 19.38 -3.07
N PHE A 188 -21.67 20.41 -3.75
CA PHE A 188 -20.25 20.43 -4.11
C PHE A 188 -19.32 20.61 -2.91
N ALA A 189 -19.76 21.25 -1.82
CA ALA A 189 -18.96 21.32 -0.60
C ALA A 189 -18.85 19.94 0.06
N ASP A 190 -19.97 19.21 0.18
CA ASP A 190 -19.97 17.83 0.68
C ASP A 190 -19.12 16.89 -0.19
N PHE A 191 -19.23 17.03 -1.52
CA PHE A 191 -18.39 16.28 -2.45
C PHE A 191 -16.89 16.50 -2.17
N LYS A 192 -16.45 17.76 -2.00
CA LYS A 192 -15.05 18.09 -1.73
C LYS A 192 -14.57 17.50 -0.40
N ASP A 193 -15.37 17.59 0.66
CA ASP A 193 -15.01 17.05 1.96
C ASP A 193 -14.87 15.52 1.91
N ARG A 194 -15.81 14.83 1.24
CA ARG A 194 -15.77 13.38 1.07
C ARG A 194 -14.65 12.90 0.16
N VAL A 195 -14.35 13.62 -0.93
CA VAL A 195 -13.17 13.34 -1.77
C VAL A 195 -11.90 13.48 -0.95
N LYS A 196 -11.79 14.53 -0.12
CA LYS A 196 -10.63 14.73 0.74
C LYS A 196 -10.45 13.57 1.72
N GLU A 197 -11.50 13.21 2.47
CA GLU A 197 -11.45 12.10 3.43
C GLU A 197 -11.03 10.79 2.75
N LEU A 198 -11.74 10.39 1.69
CA LEU A 198 -11.48 9.13 1.00
C LEU A 198 -10.10 9.10 0.36
N SER A 199 -9.70 10.18 -0.31
CA SER A 199 -8.39 10.24 -0.98
C SER A 199 -7.26 10.19 0.02
N SER A 200 -7.33 10.96 1.11
CA SER A 200 -6.30 10.95 2.15
C SER A 200 -6.19 9.59 2.83
N TYR A 201 -7.31 8.90 3.07
CA TYR A 201 -7.30 7.55 3.61
C TYR A 201 -6.68 6.55 2.62
N ILE A 202 -7.14 6.50 1.38
CA ILE A 202 -6.67 5.53 0.37
C ILE A 202 -5.19 5.72 0.08
N VAL A 203 -4.75 6.97 -0.16
CA VAL A 203 -3.35 7.28 -0.48
C VAL A 203 -2.42 6.82 0.64
N PHE A 204 -2.76 7.10 1.89
CA PHE A 204 -1.94 6.70 3.01
C PHE A 204 -1.91 5.17 3.19
N ASN A 205 -3.07 4.56 3.38
CA ASN A 205 -3.13 3.14 3.73
C ASN A 205 -2.62 2.25 2.59
N MET A 206 -2.84 2.60 1.32
CA MET A 206 -2.26 1.82 0.21
C MET A 206 -0.73 1.97 0.13
N ARG A 207 -0.16 3.16 0.35
CA ARG A 207 1.31 3.34 0.33
C ARG A 207 1.96 2.54 1.45
N ASP A 208 1.37 2.58 2.63
CA ASP A 208 1.83 1.81 3.80
C ASP A 208 1.70 0.29 3.58
N HIS A 209 0.56 -0.14 3.06
CA HIS A 209 0.32 -1.54 2.74
C HIS A 209 1.30 -2.09 1.70
N ILE A 210 1.47 -1.38 0.58
CA ILE A 210 2.47 -1.72 -0.45
C ILE A 210 3.87 -1.77 0.13
N PHE A 211 4.19 -0.89 1.09
CA PHE A 211 5.47 -0.91 1.77
C PHE A 211 5.66 -2.20 2.57
N LYS A 212 4.67 -2.59 3.39
CA LYS A 212 4.68 -3.85 4.14
C LYS A 212 4.85 -5.05 3.21
N GLU A 213 4.23 -5.02 2.04
CA GLU A 213 4.34 -6.09 1.06
C GLU A 213 5.73 -6.14 0.42
N ASN A 214 6.17 -5.03 -0.18
CA ASN A 214 7.42 -4.95 -0.92
C ASN A 214 8.65 -5.23 -0.06
N TYR A 215 8.69 -4.70 1.15
CA TYR A 215 9.91 -4.67 1.96
C TYR A 215 9.92 -5.70 3.08
N ILE A 216 8.77 -6.33 3.37
CA ILE A 216 8.69 -7.31 4.45
C ILE A 216 8.09 -8.62 3.96
N LEU A 217 6.85 -8.60 3.46
CA LEU A 217 6.14 -9.84 3.13
C LEU A 217 6.74 -10.57 1.94
N TYR A 218 7.07 -9.86 0.85
CA TYR A 218 7.61 -10.46 -0.36
C TYR A 218 9.03 -10.99 -0.18
N PRO A 219 9.97 -10.29 0.50
CA PRO A 219 11.24 -10.88 0.89
C PRO A 219 11.06 -12.13 1.76
N THR A 220 10.20 -12.06 2.78
CA THR A 220 9.88 -13.23 3.64
C THR A 220 9.34 -14.39 2.81
N ALA A 221 8.46 -14.11 1.84
CA ALA A 221 7.90 -15.12 0.96
C ALA A 221 8.96 -15.76 0.06
N TYR A 222 9.85 -14.95 -0.50
CA TYR A 222 10.93 -15.41 -1.35
C TYR A 222 11.92 -16.29 -0.59
N GLU A 223 12.26 -15.93 0.66
CA GLU A 223 13.14 -16.72 1.52
C GLU A 223 12.49 -18.02 1.99
N ALA A 224 11.18 -18.01 2.30
CA ALA A 224 10.49 -19.17 2.83
C ALA A 224 10.13 -20.22 1.76
N ILE A 225 9.90 -19.80 0.50
CA ILE A 225 9.48 -20.68 -0.60
C ILE A 225 10.67 -21.01 -1.51
N GLU A 226 11.33 -22.13 -1.20
CA GLU A 226 12.51 -22.60 -1.95
C GLU A 226 12.18 -23.42 -3.22
N ASP A 227 10.93 -23.86 -3.42
CA ASP A 227 10.56 -24.74 -4.54
C ASP A 227 10.08 -23.97 -5.78
N ASP A 228 10.94 -23.89 -6.80
CA ASP A 228 10.63 -23.29 -8.12
C ASP A 228 9.36 -23.87 -8.77
N LYS A 229 9.03 -25.15 -8.51
CA LYS A 229 7.80 -25.75 -9.05
C LYS A 229 6.56 -25.18 -8.39
N LEU A 230 6.63 -24.84 -7.11
CA LEU A 230 5.54 -24.18 -6.41
C LEU A 230 5.34 -22.75 -6.95
N TRP A 231 6.43 -22.03 -7.23
CA TRP A 231 6.35 -20.73 -7.91
C TRP A 231 5.70 -20.82 -9.30
N ALA A 232 6.06 -21.83 -10.09
CA ALA A 232 5.43 -22.08 -11.39
C ALA A 232 3.93 -22.43 -11.27
N ASP A 233 3.54 -23.23 -10.27
CA ASP A 233 2.13 -23.53 -9.98
C ASP A 233 1.35 -22.28 -9.53
N MET A 234 1.91 -21.49 -8.61
CA MET A 234 1.31 -20.21 -8.19
C MET A 234 1.13 -19.27 -9.38
N LYS A 235 2.10 -19.21 -10.30
CA LYS A 235 1.96 -18.43 -11.53
C LYS A 235 0.73 -18.86 -12.33
N ASN A 236 0.52 -20.16 -12.54
CA ASN A 236 -0.65 -20.65 -13.27
C ASN A 236 -1.97 -20.28 -12.57
N ARG A 237 -2.03 -20.39 -11.24
CA ARG A 237 -3.21 -19.95 -10.46
C ARG A 237 -3.44 -18.43 -10.56
N CYS A 238 -2.37 -17.64 -10.59
CA CYS A 238 -2.45 -16.21 -10.84
C CYS A 238 -2.97 -15.90 -12.26
N ASP A 239 -2.53 -16.65 -13.27
CA ASP A 239 -3.01 -16.52 -14.66
C ASP A 239 -4.53 -16.79 -14.75
N GLU A 240 -5.06 -17.74 -13.97
CA GLU A 240 -6.50 -18.04 -13.91
C GLU A 240 -7.33 -16.91 -13.28
N ILE A 241 -6.79 -16.19 -12.29
CA ILE A 241 -7.41 -15.00 -11.69
C ILE A 241 -7.35 -13.82 -12.67
N GLY A 242 -6.23 -13.71 -13.38
CA GLY A 242 -5.93 -12.63 -14.31
C GLY A 242 -5.33 -11.39 -13.63
N TYR A 243 -4.97 -10.44 -14.48
CA TYR A 243 -4.12 -9.31 -14.12
C TYR A 243 -4.83 -7.96 -14.13
N CYS A 244 -4.25 -6.99 -13.43
CA CYS A 244 -4.71 -5.61 -13.42
C CYS A 244 -4.61 -5.01 -14.84
N PRO A 245 -5.48 -4.06 -15.23
CA PRO A 245 -5.40 -3.43 -16.55
C PRO A 245 -4.08 -2.69 -16.80
N PHE A 246 -3.41 -2.25 -15.73
CA PHE A 246 -2.12 -1.57 -15.77
C PHE A 246 -0.94 -2.51 -15.56
N THR A 247 -1.16 -3.83 -15.37
CA THR A 247 -0.06 -4.78 -15.27
C THR A 247 0.82 -4.64 -16.51
N PRO A 248 2.12 -4.31 -16.36
CA PRO A 248 2.98 -4.06 -17.51
C PRO A 248 2.99 -5.27 -18.45
N LEU A 249 2.57 -5.04 -19.70
CA LEU A 249 2.65 -6.04 -20.75
C LEU A 249 4.14 -6.25 -21.08
N LYS A 250 4.57 -7.50 -21.07
CA LYS A 250 5.89 -7.90 -21.58
C LYS A 250 5.81 -8.21 -23.06
#